data_AF-A0A318UG41-F1
#
_entry.id   AF-A0A318UG41-F1
#
_cell.length_a   1.000
_cell.length_b   1.000
_cell.length_c   1.000
_cell.angle_alpha   90.00
_cell.angle_beta   90.00
_cell.angle_gamma   90.00
#
_symmetry.space_group_name_H-M   'P 1'
#
loop_
_entity.id
_entity.type
_entity.pdbx_description
1 polymer ?
#
loop_
_entity_poly.entity_id
_entity_poly.type
_entity_poly.pdbx_seq_one_letter_code
_entity_poly.pdbx_strand_id
1 'polypeptide(L)'
;MNFTSKDLENYFWTSGNHITTTSGVEIVLHASALVELSVLLRNELDYPERYQVSASFYSLSAFMAFFAFENYQSIEQISVQDLLALYRLGYAHLERV
;
A
#
# COMPACT_ATOMS: atom_id res chain seq x y z
N MET A 1 12.43 21.10 16.51
CA MET A 1 13.27 20.04 15.91
C MET A 1 12.81 19.88 14.48
N ASN A 2 13.71 20.02 13.50
CA ASN A 2 13.38 19.75 12.10
C ASN A 2 13.70 18.28 11.82
N PHE A 3 12.69 17.51 11.45
CA PHE A 3 12.86 16.11 11.04
C PHE A 3 13.44 16.06 9.62
N THR A 4 14.38 15.15 9.37
CA THR A 4 14.91 14.93 8.03
C THR A 4 13.97 13.99 7.24
N SER A 5 14.08 13.98 5.90
CA SER A 5 13.31 13.06 5.06
C SER A 5 13.53 11.59 5.43
N LYS A 6 14.74 11.25 5.91
CA LYS A 6 15.09 9.91 6.37
C LYS A 6 14.44 9.57 7.72
N ASP A 7 14.30 10.54 8.61
CA ASP A 7 13.60 10.34 9.89
C ASP A 7 12.11 10.06 9.67
N LEU A 8 11.50 10.79 8.72
CA LEU A 8 10.10 10.61 8.34
C LEU A 8 9.86 9.25 7.66
N GLU A 9 10.78 8.81 6.80
CA GLU A 9 10.74 7.50 6.16
C GLU A 9 10.85 6.36 7.19
N ASN A 10 11.79 6.46 8.14
CA ASN A 10 11.94 5.47 9.21
C ASN A 10 10.69 5.38 10.10
N TYR A 11 10.09 6.53 10.43
CA TYR A 11 8.84 6.58 11.18
C TYR A 11 7.70 5.88 10.44
N PHE A 12 7.53 6.16 9.15
CA PHE A 12 6.54 5.50 8.31
C PHE A 12 6.67 3.97 8.34
N TRP A 13 7.88 3.44 8.17
CA TRP A 13 8.12 1.99 8.22
C TRP A 13 7.89 1.35 9.59
N THR A 14 7.99 2.14 10.66
CA THR A 14 7.82 1.65 12.04
C THR A 14 6.35 1.68 12.48
N SER A 15 5.52 2.56 11.89
CA SER A 15 4.21 2.88 12.49
C SER A 15 3.06 3.08 11.50
N GLY A 16 3.32 3.28 10.20
CA GLY A 16 2.29 3.62 9.21
C GLY A 16 2.22 2.65 8.01
N ASN A 17 2.97 1.55 8.04
CA ASN A 17 3.08 0.63 6.92
C ASN A 17 1.95 -0.41 6.85
N HIS A 18 0.97 -0.32 7.74
CA HIS A 18 -0.21 -1.19 7.75
C HIS A 18 -1.47 -0.35 7.95
N ILE A 19 -2.37 -0.38 6.98
CA ILE A 19 -3.59 0.44 6.94
C ILE A 19 -4.78 -0.50 6.76
N THR A 20 -5.77 -0.40 7.64
CA THR A 20 -7.03 -1.15 7.53
C THR A 20 -8.18 -0.18 7.34
N THR A 21 -8.94 -0.37 6.26
CA THR A 21 -10.13 0.45 5.98
C THR A 21 -11.36 -0.13 6.66
N THR A 22 -12.39 0.69 6.85
CA THR A 22 -13.71 0.26 7.37
C THR A 22 -14.45 -0.72 6.46
N SER A 23 -13.98 -0.94 5.23
CA SER A 23 -14.53 -1.91 4.28
C SER A 23 -13.82 -3.26 4.33
N GLY A 24 -13.02 -3.52 5.37
CA GLY A 24 -12.29 -4.78 5.57
C GLY A 24 -11.08 -4.96 4.64
N VAL A 25 -10.63 -3.90 3.98
CA VAL A 25 -9.42 -3.93 3.14
C VAL A 25 -8.20 -3.66 3.98
N GLU A 26 -7.24 -4.58 3.94
CA GLU A 26 -5.94 -4.50 4.61
C GLU A 26 -4.87 -4.14 3.59
N ILE A 27 -4.11 -3.07 3.83
CA ILE A 27 -3.05 -2.57 2.97
C ILE A 27 -1.74 -2.67 3.77
N VAL A 28 -0.81 -3.49 3.30
CA VAL A 28 0.51 -3.65 3.93
C VAL A 28 1.59 -3.20 2.96
N LEU A 29 2.48 -2.35 3.47
CA LEU A 29 3.64 -1.83 2.75
C LEU A 29 4.92 -2.45 3.33
N HIS A 30 5.74 -3.05 2.47
CA HIS A 30 6.99 -3.72 2.85
C HIS A 30 8.21 -3.05 2.23
N ALA A 31 9.26 -2.81 3.02
CA ALA A 31 10.50 -2.18 2.58
C ALA A 31 11.54 -3.16 1.99
N SER A 32 11.23 -4.45 1.88
CA SER A 32 12.21 -5.54 1.76
C SER A 32 13.07 -5.54 0.48
N ALA A 33 12.64 -4.90 -0.61
CA ALA A 33 13.56 -4.62 -1.72
C ALA A 33 13.27 -3.32 -2.47
N LEU A 34 12.01 -2.93 -2.66
CA LEU A 34 11.71 -1.74 -3.46
C LEU A 34 10.35 -1.05 -3.15
N VAL A 35 9.69 -1.39 -2.04
CA VAL A 35 8.28 -1.10 -1.70
C VAL A 35 7.31 -2.05 -2.38
N GLU A 36 6.84 -3.03 -1.60
CA GLU A 36 5.77 -3.94 -1.98
C GLU A 36 4.49 -3.51 -1.26
N LEU A 37 3.41 -3.38 -2.03
CA LEU A 37 2.08 -3.04 -1.56
C LEU A 37 1.19 -4.26 -1.74
N SER A 38 0.65 -4.77 -0.64
CA SER A 38 -0.26 -5.92 -0.65
C SER A 38 -1.60 -5.53 -0.07
N VAL A 39 -2.65 -5.80 -0.84
CA VAL A 39 -4.03 -5.45 -0.49
C VAL A 39 -4.83 -6.72 -0.31
N LEU A 40 -5.25 -7.00 0.90
CA LEU A 40 -6.15 -8.12 1.18
C LEU A 40 -7.58 -7.61 1.26
N LEU A 41 -8.40 -8.02 0.29
CA LEU A 41 -9.83 -7.72 0.30
C LEU A 41 -10.52 -8.71 1.24
N ARG A 42 -10.90 -8.27 2.44
CA ARG A 42 -11.78 -9.04 3.34
C ARG A 42 -13.12 -8.33 3.39
N ASN A 43 -14.21 -9.06 3.19
CA ASN A 43 -15.54 -8.53 3.50
C ASN A 43 -15.89 -9.01 4.92
N GLU A 44 -16.56 -8.17 5.73
CA GLU A 44 -16.64 -8.32 7.20
C GLU A 44 -17.33 -9.61 7.74
N LEU A 45 -17.76 -10.56 6.90
CA LEU A 45 -18.47 -11.76 7.36
C LEU A 45 -18.06 -12.96 6.51
N ASP A 46 -17.27 -13.87 7.10
CA ASP A 46 -16.98 -15.25 6.66
C ASP A 46 -17.10 -15.52 5.14
N TYR A 47 -16.04 -15.23 4.38
CA TYR A 47 -15.87 -15.78 3.04
C TYR A 47 -14.60 -16.65 2.97
N PRO A 48 -14.66 -17.80 2.27
CA PRO A 48 -13.58 -18.80 2.23
C PRO A 48 -12.41 -18.42 1.31
N GLU A 49 -12.49 -17.27 0.61
CA GLU A 49 -11.50 -16.87 -0.38
C GLU A 49 -10.97 -15.47 -0.03
N ARG A 50 -9.65 -15.35 0.09
CA ARG A 50 -8.98 -14.06 0.20
C ARG A 50 -8.34 -13.75 -1.14
N TYR A 51 -8.43 -12.50 -1.55
CA TYR A 51 -7.76 -12.01 -2.74
C TYR A 51 -6.71 -11.00 -2.32
N GLN A 52 -5.51 -11.17 -2.86
CA GLN A 52 -4.40 -10.27 -2.66
C GLN A 52 -4.04 -9.58 -3.96
N VAL A 53 -4.03 -8.25 -3.93
CA VAL A 53 -3.43 -7.44 -4.99
C VAL A 53 -2.04 -7.03 -4.54
N SER A 54 -1.00 -7.47 -5.24
CA SER A 54 0.39 -7.15 -4.93
C SER A 54 1.02 -6.31 -6.03
N ALA A 55 1.64 -5.20 -5.66
CA ALA A 55 2.42 -4.35 -6.55
C ALA A 55 3.81 -4.12 -5.97
N SER A 56 4.83 -4.10 -6.83
CA SER A 56 6.20 -3.80 -6.42
C SER A 56 6.69 -2.57 -7.17
N PHE A 57 7.09 -1.56 -6.41
CA PHE A 57 7.75 -0.36 -6.94
C PHE A 57 9.25 -0.55 -6.95
N TYR A 58 10.04 0.43 -7.38
CA TYR A 58 11.51 0.40 -7.29
C TYR A 58 12.07 1.22 -6.10
N SER A 59 11.24 2.02 -5.45
CA SER A 59 11.58 2.75 -4.22
C SER A 59 10.32 3.37 -3.64
N LEU A 60 10.40 3.85 -2.39
CA LEU A 60 9.32 4.63 -1.79
C LEU A 60 9.05 5.89 -2.61
N SER A 61 10.09 6.56 -3.13
CA SER A 61 9.92 7.73 -3.99
C SER A 61 9.19 7.40 -5.30
N ALA A 62 9.46 6.23 -5.89
CA ALA A 62 8.76 5.75 -7.09
C ALA A 62 7.27 5.53 -6.84
N PHE A 63 6.97 4.90 -5.71
CA PHE A 63 5.63 4.66 -5.23
C PHE A 63 4.88 5.98 -5.01
N MET A 64 5.48 6.91 -4.26
CA MET A 64 4.92 8.24 -4.01
C MET A 64 4.66 9.00 -5.32
N ALA A 65 5.60 8.94 -6.27
CA ALA A 65 5.46 9.59 -7.57
C ALA A 65 4.35 8.96 -8.43
N PHE A 66 4.19 7.63 -8.40
CA PHE A 66 3.13 6.95 -9.14
C PHE A 66 1.74 7.45 -8.73
N PHE A 67 1.51 7.62 -7.42
CA PHE A 67 0.24 8.11 -6.88
C PHE A 67 0.17 9.64 -6.78
N ALA A 68 1.19 10.35 -7.25
CA ALA A 68 1.30 11.82 -7.14
C ALA A 68 1.13 12.33 -5.69
N PHE A 69 1.66 11.60 -4.71
CA PHE A 69 1.58 11.98 -3.31
C PHE A 69 2.59 13.05 -2.94
N GLU A 70 2.11 14.10 -2.27
CA GLU A 70 2.93 15.21 -1.81
C GLU A 70 3.70 14.88 -0.52
N ASN A 71 3.19 13.96 0.30
CA ASN A 71 3.80 13.56 1.56
C ASN A 71 3.31 12.18 2.03
N TYR A 72 4.00 11.56 2.99
CA TYR A 72 3.72 10.20 3.45
C TYR A 72 2.32 10.02 4.08
N GLN A 73 1.68 11.08 4.57
CA GLN A 73 0.32 10.99 5.13
C GLN A 73 -0.71 10.72 4.01
N SER A 74 -0.41 11.11 2.77
CA SER A 74 -1.25 10.79 1.61
C SER A 74 -1.35 9.29 1.31
N ILE A 75 -0.42 8.47 1.81
CA ILE A 75 -0.45 7.01 1.65
C ILE A 75 -1.70 6.42 2.32
N GLU A 76 -2.15 7.02 3.44
CA GLU A 76 -3.38 6.60 4.13
C GLU A 76 -4.65 6.84 3.29
N GLN A 77 -4.55 7.63 2.21
CA GLN A 77 -5.66 7.95 1.32
C GLN A 77 -5.78 6.96 0.15
N ILE A 78 -4.87 5.99 0.02
CA ILE A 78 -4.96 4.95 -1.03
C ILE A 78 -6.29 4.23 -0.92
N SER A 79 -7.06 4.29 -1.99
CA SER A 79 -8.34 3.61 -2.09
C SER A 79 -8.20 2.29 -2.84
N VAL A 80 -9.21 1.42 -2.68
CA VAL A 80 -9.33 0.19 -3.49
C VAL A 80 -9.35 0.48 -4.99
N GLN A 81 -9.88 1.63 -5.40
CA GLN A 81 -9.96 2.00 -6.81
C GLN A 81 -8.58 2.25 -7.40
N ASP A 82 -7.68 2.88 -6.63
CA ASP A 82 -6.30 3.12 -7.04
C ASP A 82 -5.53 1.80 -7.20
N LEU A 83 -5.82 0.84 -6.33
CA LEU A 83 -5.22 -0.50 -6.35
C LEU A 83 -5.73 -1.35 -7.53
N LEU A 84 -7.03 -1.27 -7.83
CA LEU A 84 -7.61 -1.88 -9.02
C LEU A 84 -7.10 -1.21 -10.30
N ALA A 85 -6.79 0.09 -10.26
CA ALA A 85 -6.16 0.78 -11.37
C ALA A 85 -4.74 0.26 -11.61
N LEU A 86 -3.94 0.02 -10.57
CA LEU A 86 -2.62 -0.64 -10.70
C LEU A 86 -2.71 -1.98 -11.41
N TYR A 87 -3.67 -2.82 -11.01
CA TYR A 87 -3.91 -4.12 -11.64
C TYR A 87 -4.28 -3.96 -13.12
N ARG A 88 -5.21 -3.05 -13.43
CA ARG A 88 -5.64 -2.76 -14.81
C ARG A 88 -4.51 -2.24 -15.71
N LEU A 89 -3.57 -1.48 -15.14
CA LEU A 89 -2.41 -0.95 -15.84
C LEU A 89 -1.26 -1.96 -15.95
N GLY A 90 -1.38 -3.14 -15.34
CA GLY A 90 -0.36 -4.18 -15.36
C GLY A 90 0.79 -3.98 -14.37
N TYR A 91 0.64 -3.06 -13.41
CA TYR A 91 1.63 -2.80 -12.35
C TYR A 91 1.41 -3.66 -11.09
N ALA A 92 0.29 -4.37 -11.02
CA ALA A 92 -0.02 -5.27 -9.92
C ALA A 92 -0.43 -6.66 -10.40
N HIS A 93 -0.20 -7.66 -9.56
CA HIS A 93 -0.71 -9.01 -9.71
C HIS A 93 -1.88 -9.24 -8.76
N LEU A 94 -2.88 -10.01 -9.21
CA LEU A 94 -4.00 -10.45 -8.39
C LEU A 94 -3.89 -11.95 -8.20
N GLU A 95 -3.82 -12.39 -6.94
CA GLU A 95 -3.78 -13.79 -6.59
C GLU A 95 -4.79 -14.13 -5.50
N ARG A 96 -5.15 -15.42 -5.42
CA ARG A 96 -6.00 -15.97 -4.37
C ARG A 96 -5.12 -16.54 -3.27
N VAL A 97 -5.45 -16.22 -2.02
CA VAL A 97 -4.67 -16.55 -0.81
C VAL A 97 -5.53 -17.26 0.23
#